data_AF-A0AAV4QHF6-F1
#
_entry.id   AF-A0AAV4QHF6-F1
#
_cell.length_a   1.000
_cell.length_b   1.000
_cell.length_c   1.000
_cell.angle_alpha   90.00
_cell.angle_beta   90.00
_cell.angle_gamma   90.00
#
_symmetry.space_group_name_H-M   'P 1'
#
loop_
_entity.id
_entity.type
_entity.pdbx_description
1 polymer ?
#
loop_
_entity_poly.entity_id
_entity_poly.type
_entity_poly.pdbx_seq_one_letter_code
_entity_poly.pdbx_strand_id
1 'polypeptide(L)'
;MASLRQHDWYAARYFLCEAMAFANVVGQMFLMNRFFDGEFLSYGIEVIRYSERDQESRTDPMIRIFPRVTKCRFYKYGSSGNVEMHDALCVLPLNVINEKIFIFLWFWFIILSVLTGLVLVFRVVIAACPLVRVYLLNMRFRIVHLDNLHTVVRRGSIGDWFLVYMLGQNIDTMIFKEVLAEMAKRMTTEPKEAA
;
A
#
# COMPACT_ATOMS: atom_id res chain seq x y z
N MET A 1 -20.18 18.66 -23.84
CA MET A 1 -18.69 18.46 -23.82
C MET A 1 -18.01 18.71 -22.47
N ALA A 2 -18.46 19.65 -21.63
CA ALA A 2 -17.73 20.02 -20.40
C ALA A 2 -17.84 19.01 -19.23
N SER A 3 -18.97 18.32 -19.05
CA SER A 3 -19.18 17.40 -17.91
C SER A 3 -18.38 16.09 -18.02
N LEU A 4 -18.31 15.48 -19.20
CA LEU A 4 -17.65 14.17 -19.43
C LEU A 4 -16.15 14.20 -19.12
N ARG A 5 -15.45 15.28 -19.48
CA ARG A 5 -14.01 15.45 -19.17
C ARG A 5 -13.74 15.60 -17.68
N GLN A 6 -14.72 16.07 -16.91
CA GLN A 6 -14.55 16.36 -15.49
C GLN A 6 -14.61 15.08 -14.65
N HIS A 7 -15.44 14.12 -15.05
CA HIS A 7 -15.52 12.80 -14.39
C HIS A 7 -14.28 11.94 -14.68
N ASP A 8 -13.81 11.92 -15.93
CA ASP A 8 -12.56 11.22 -16.30
C ASP A 8 -11.35 11.78 -15.56
N TRP A 9 -11.27 13.10 -15.41
CA TRP A 9 -10.21 13.75 -14.65
C TRP A 9 -10.26 13.43 -13.15
N TYR A 10 -11.47 13.34 -12.57
CA TYR A 10 -11.64 12.92 -11.18
C TYR A 10 -11.14 11.49 -10.97
N ALA A 11 -11.54 10.55 -11.84
CA ALA A 11 -11.09 9.16 -11.76
C ALA A 11 -9.58 9.03 -11.96
N ALA A 12 -8.99 9.78 -12.90
CA ALA A 12 -7.54 9.80 -13.11
C ALA A 12 -6.78 10.29 -11.87
N ARG A 13 -7.24 11.37 -11.21
CA ARG A 13 -6.67 11.85 -9.95
C ARG A 13 -6.78 10.81 -8.84
N TYR A 14 -7.90 10.09 -8.76
CA TYR A 14 -8.09 9.05 -7.76
C TYR A 14 -7.10 7.89 -7.96
N PHE A 15 -6.96 7.39 -9.19
CA PHE A 15 -5.98 6.33 -9.50
C PHE A 15 -4.54 6.81 -9.30
N LEU A 16 -4.24 8.07 -9.59
CA LEU A 16 -2.94 8.67 -9.30
C LEU A 16 -2.67 8.70 -7.79
N CYS A 17 -3.66 9.03 -6.95
CA CYS A 17 -3.51 8.97 -5.49
C CYS A 17 -3.27 7.55 -4.99
N GLU A 18 -3.99 6.54 -5.51
CA GLU A 18 -3.74 5.13 -5.17
C GLU A 18 -2.31 4.71 -5.59
N ALA A 19 -1.85 5.13 -6.76
CA ALA A 19 -0.49 4.88 -7.23
C ALA A 19 0.57 5.59 -6.38
N MET A 20 0.34 6.84 -5.99
CA MET A 20 1.22 7.58 -5.08
C MET A 20 1.25 6.93 -3.69
N ALA A 21 0.14 6.38 -3.21
CA ALA A 21 0.11 5.65 -1.94
C ALA A 21 0.99 4.39 -2.00
N PHE A 22 0.90 3.61 -3.08
CA PHE A 22 1.78 2.45 -3.30
C PHE A 22 3.25 2.88 -3.42
N ALA A 23 3.53 3.92 -4.21
CA ALA A 23 4.87 4.48 -4.36
C ALA A 23 5.44 4.99 -3.03
N ASN A 24 4.61 5.57 -2.16
CA ASN A 24 5.00 5.99 -0.81
C ASN A 24 5.40 4.78 0.03
N VAL A 25 4.59 3.71 0.05
CA VAL A 25 4.92 2.48 0.81
C VAL A 25 6.25 1.88 0.33
N VAL A 26 6.44 1.75 -0.99
CA VAL A 26 7.69 1.24 -1.57
C VAL A 26 8.87 2.18 -1.31
N GLY A 27 8.66 3.49 -1.41
CA GLY A 27 9.67 4.50 -1.11
C GLY A 27 10.12 4.45 0.35
N GLN A 28 9.20 4.36 1.30
CA GLN A 28 9.51 4.20 2.72
C GLN A 28 10.28 2.90 2.98
N MET A 29 9.89 1.80 2.34
CA MET A 29 10.63 0.53 2.40
C MET A 29 12.08 0.70 1.91
N PHE A 30 12.29 1.40 0.79
CA PHE A 30 13.61 1.63 0.23
C PHE A 30 14.47 2.57 1.10
N LEU A 31 13.87 3.65 1.63
CA LEU A 31 14.55 4.54 2.57
C LEU A 31 14.99 3.80 3.82
N MET A 32 14.13 2.93 4.35
CA MET A 32 14.46 2.09 5.50
C MET A 32 15.58 1.10 5.16
N ASN A 33 15.53 0.48 3.98
CA ASN A 33 16.63 -0.36 3.50
C ASN A 33 17.95 0.39 3.38
N ARG A 34 17.92 1.63 2.90
CA ARG A 34 19.11 2.49 2.81
C ARG A 34 19.63 2.94 4.18
N PHE A 35 18.75 3.10 5.16
CA PHE A 35 19.09 3.43 6.55
C PHE A 35 19.80 2.26 7.25
N PHE A 36 19.41 1.03 6.94
CA PHE A 36 20.01 -0.21 7.48
C PHE A 36 21.12 -0.79 6.59
N ASP A 37 21.77 0.04 5.78
CA ASP A 37 22.87 -0.36 4.87
C ASP A 37 22.55 -1.57 3.96
N GLY A 38 21.29 -1.71 3.56
CA GLY A 38 20.82 -2.73 2.61
C GLY A 38 20.28 -4.01 3.24
N GLU A 39 20.30 -4.12 4.57
CA GLU A 39 19.92 -5.35 5.29
C GLU A 39 18.44 -5.39 5.71
N PHE A 40 17.64 -4.35 5.42
CA PHE A 40 16.25 -4.31 5.86
C PHE A 40 15.37 -5.30 5.09
N LEU A 41 15.61 -5.49 3.78
CA LEU A 41 14.78 -6.40 2.97
C LEU A 41 14.99 -7.88 3.36
N SER A 42 16.23 -8.27 3.68
CA SER A 42 16.58 -9.60 4.19
C SER A 42 16.10 -9.83 5.63
N TYR A 43 15.95 -8.76 6.40
CA TYR A 43 15.66 -8.78 7.84
C TYR A 43 14.54 -9.75 8.25
N GLY A 44 13.33 -9.62 7.71
CA GLY A 44 12.20 -10.46 8.13
C GLY A 44 12.32 -11.92 7.71
N ILE A 45 12.93 -12.19 6.55
CA ILE A 45 13.17 -13.56 6.07
C ILE A 45 14.16 -14.26 7.01
N GLU A 46 15.16 -13.54 7.47
CA GLU A 46 16.20 -14.05 8.36
C GLU A 46 15.66 -14.31 9.77
N VAL A 47 14.82 -13.42 10.29
CA VAL A 47 14.10 -13.61 11.55
C VAL A 47 13.27 -14.88 11.53
N ILE A 48 12.54 -15.15 10.44
CA ILE A 48 11.76 -16.40 10.28
C ILE A 48 12.69 -17.61 10.27
N ARG A 49 13.77 -17.56 9.46
CA ARG A 49 14.69 -18.69 9.29
C ARG A 49 15.39 -19.09 10.58
N TYR A 50 15.72 -18.11 11.41
CA TYR A 50 16.47 -18.36 12.63
C TYR A 50 15.60 -18.41 13.88
N SER A 51 14.30 -18.07 13.82
CA SER A 51 13.36 -18.01 14.95
C SER A 51 13.49 -19.16 15.97
N GLU A 52 13.83 -20.38 15.53
CA GLU A 52 13.94 -21.58 16.36
C GLU A 52 15.32 -21.82 17.01
N ARG A 53 16.36 -21.04 16.71
CA ARG A 53 17.70 -21.22 17.30
C ARG A 53 17.94 -20.34 18.53
N ASP A 54 18.75 -20.80 19.48
CA ASP A 54 19.10 -20.02 20.67
C ASP A 54 19.90 -18.75 20.35
N GLN A 55 19.51 -17.64 20.98
CA GLN A 55 19.94 -16.29 20.67
C GLN A 55 21.42 -15.99 21.00
N GLU A 56 22.08 -16.84 21.80
CA GLU A 56 23.51 -16.73 22.14
C GLU A 56 24.45 -17.34 21.08
N SER A 57 23.98 -18.33 20.29
CA SER A 57 24.78 -19.00 19.26
C SER A 57 24.64 -18.40 17.86
N ARG A 58 23.80 -17.36 17.74
CA ARG A 58 23.38 -16.77 16.48
C ARG A 58 24.34 -15.68 16.05
N THR A 59 25.09 -15.94 14.98
CA THR A 59 25.77 -14.89 14.18
C THR A 59 24.74 -14.20 13.27
N ASP A 60 23.62 -13.75 13.84
CA ASP A 60 22.57 -13.08 13.07
C ASP A 60 23.06 -11.67 12.69
N PRO A 61 22.81 -11.18 11.47
CA PRO A 61 23.08 -9.79 11.09
C PRO A 61 22.29 -8.79 11.93
N MET A 62 21.28 -9.24 12.70
CA MET A 62 20.65 -8.44 13.76
C MET A 62 21.64 -7.87 14.77
N ILE A 63 22.69 -8.62 15.16
CA ILE A 63 23.71 -8.13 16.10
C ILE A 63 24.57 -7.04 15.46
N ARG A 64 24.77 -7.12 14.14
CA ARG A 64 25.56 -6.14 13.37
C ARG A 64 24.84 -4.79 13.27
N ILE A 65 23.50 -4.81 13.13
CA ILE A 65 22.69 -3.62 12.95
C ILE A 65 22.28 -3.01 14.30
N PHE A 66 21.91 -3.84 15.28
CA PHE A 66 21.44 -3.42 16.61
C PHE A 66 22.23 -4.10 17.73
N PRO A 67 23.49 -3.70 18.00
CA PRO A 67 24.27 -4.29 19.07
C PRO A 67 23.65 -3.97 20.43
N ARG A 68 23.36 -5.02 21.21
CA ARG A 68 22.84 -4.91 22.58
C ARG A 68 23.96 -4.62 23.59
N VAL A 69 25.21 -4.98 23.24
CA VAL A 69 26.43 -4.74 24.02
C VAL A 69 27.52 -4.16 23.13
N THR A 70 28.28 -3.20 23.64
CA THR A 70 29.37 -2.52 22.91
C THR A 70 30.59 -2.34 23.81
N LYS A 71 31.78 -2.21 23.20
CA LYS A 71 33.03 -1.91 23.93
C LYS A 71 33.21 -0.40 24.01
N CYS A 72 33.12 0.15 25.22
CA CYS A 72 33.40 1.54 25.51
C CYS A 72 34.86 1.71 25.97
N ARG A 73 35.56 2.70 25.41
CA ARG A 73 36.90 3.09 25.85
C ARG A 73 36.80 4.31 26.76
N PHE A 74 37.23 4.16 28.00
CA PHE A 74 37.32 5.24 28.96
C PHE A 74 38.78 5.68 29.09
N TYR A 75 39.02 6.98 28.91
CA TYR A 75 40.32 7.59 29.09
C TYR A 75 40.39 8.19 30.49
N LYS A 76 41.35 7.73 31.30
CA LYS A 76 41.58 8.26 32.66
C LYS A 76 43.04 8.68 32.80
N TYR A 77 43.28 9.74 33.54
CA TYR A 77 44.64 10.17 33.88
C TYR A 77 45.10 9.41 35.12
N GLY A 78 46.20 8.67 35.00
CA GLY A 78 46.83 7.96 36.12
C GLY A 78 47.58 8.91 37.06
N SER A 79 48.05 8.40 38.20
CA SER A 79 48.78 9.19 39.21
C SER A 79 50.06 9.85 38.68
N SER A 80 50.58 9.40 37.53
CA SER A 80 51.78 9.95 36.86
C SER A 80 51.44 10.98 35.78
N GLY A 81 50.17 11.36 35.60
CA GLY A 81 49.72 12.28 34.54
C GLY A 81 49.62 11.64 33.15
N ASN A 82 49.94 10.36 33.01
CA ASN A 82 49.82 9.62 31.75
C ASN A 82 48.37 9.17 31.50
N VAL A 83 47.96 9.09 30.23
CA VAL A 83 46.62 8.63 29.84
C VAL A 83 46.57 7.10 29.87
N GLU A 84 45.79 6.54 30.78
CA GLU A 84 45.48 5.11 30.84
C GLU A 84 44.13 4.86 30.16
N MET A 85 44.10 3.85 29.28
CA MET A 85 42.88 3.41 28.60
C MET A 85 42.27 2.21 29.34
N HIS A 86 41.01 2.35 29.74
CA HIS A 86 40.22 1.27 30.31
C HIS A 86 39.10 0.88 29.35
N ASP A 87 39.05 -0.39 29.02
CA ASP A 87 37.98 -0.99 28.22
C ASP A 87 36.88 -1.50 29.14
N ALA A 88 35.64 -1.09 28.89
CA ALA A 88 34.46 -1.60 29.59
C ALA A 88 33.39 -2.05 28.60
N LEU A 89 32.54 -2.97 29.03
CA LEU A 89 31.36 -3.41 28.29
C LEU A 89 30.16 -2.52 28.66
N CYS A 90 29.53 -1.92 27.65
CA CYS A 90 28.35 -1.07 27.76
C CYS A 90 27.13 -1.79 27.18
N VAL A 91 26.00 -1.72 27.88
CA VAL A 91 24.71 -2.26 27.39
C VAL A 91 23.90 -1.13 26.75
N LEU A 92 23.31 -1.39 25.58
CA LEU A 92 22.42 -0.46 24.87
C LEU A 92 20.97 -0.98 24.94
N PRO A 93 20.20 -0.61 25.99
CA PRO A 93 18.83 -1.08 26.15
C PRO A 93 17.88 -0.61 25.05
N LEU A 94 18.15 0.56 24.45
CA LEU A 94 17.37 1.10 23.32
C LEU A 94 17.38 0.18 22.10
N ASN A 95 18.50 -0.51 21.85
CA ASN A 95 18.63 -1.39 20.69
C ASN A 95 17.78 -2.67 20.84
N VAL A 96 17.51 -3.11 22.08
CA VAL A 96 16.59 -4.23 22.34
C VAL A 96 15.17 -3.88 21.92
N ILE A 97 14.72 -2.65 22.20
CA ILE A 97 13.39 -2.17 21.81
C ILE A 97 13.30 -2.01 20.30
N ASN A 98 14.31 -1.38 19.69
CA ASN A 98 14.38 -1.19 18.25
C ASN A 98 14.33 -2.52 17.51
N GLU A 99 15.10 -3.52 17.95
CA GLU A 99 15.09 -4.88 17.39
C GLU A 99 13.66 -5.41 17.24
N LYS A 100 12.80 -5.25 18.25
CA LYS A 100 11.42 -5.77 18.21
C LYS A 100 10.49 -4.91 17.35
N ILE A 101 10.59 -3.59 17.43
CA ILE A 101 9.76 -2.67 16.63
C ILE A 101 10.03 -2.86 15.14
N PHE A 102 11.29 -2.97 14.73
CA PHE A 102 11.63 -3.11 13.31
C PHE A 102 11.23 -4.47 12.72
N ILE A 103 11.13 -5.53 13.54
CA ILE A 103 10.54 -6.82 13.11
C ILE A 103 9.07 -6.61 12.77
N PHE A 104 8.32 -5.99 13.69
CA PHE A 104 6.90 -5.71 13.47
C PHE A 104 6.69 -4.81 12.24
N LEU A 105 7.48 -3.74 12.11
CA LEU A 105 7.39 -2.82 10.97
C LEU A 105 7.70 -3.51 9.64
N TRP A 106 8.65 -4.43 9.59
CA TRP A 106 8.96 -5.17 8.37
C TRP A 106 7.75 -5.96 7.86
N PHE A 107 7.12 -6.76 8.73
CA PHE A 107 5.91 -7.50 8.37
C PHE A 107 4.77 -6.57 7.97
N TRP A 108 4.62 -5.46 8.69
CA TRP A 108 3.63 -4.43 8.40
C TRP A 108 3.81 -3.82 7.00
N PHE A 109 5.03 -3.44 6.63
CA PHE A 109 5.30 -2.87 5.31
C PHE A 109 5.11 -3.89 4.18
N ILE A 110 5.45 -5.16 4.39
CA ILE A 110 5.18 -6.23 3.41
C ILE A 110 3.66 -6.39 3.21
N ILE A 111 2.89 -6.49 4.28
CA ILE A 111 1.42 -6.59 4.21
C ILE A 111 0.83 -5.36 3.49
N LEU A 112 1.24 -4.15 3.87
CA LEU A 112 0.77 -2.92 3.22
C LEU A 112 1.13 -2.89 1.75
N SER A 113 2.36 -3.29 1.37
CA SER A 113 2.80 -3.34 -0.03
C SER A 113 1.96 -4.32 -0.85
N VAL A 114 1.67 -5.51 -0.31
CA VAL A 114 0.82 -6.50 -0.97
C VAL A 114 -0.62 -5.99 -1.12
N LEU A 115 -1.23 -5.46 -0.05
CA LEU A 115 -2.61 -4.96 -0.10
C LEU A 115 -2.77 -3.79 -1.08
N THR A 116 -1.88 -2.81 -1.01
CA THR A 116 -1.92 -1.64 -1.91
C THR A 116 -1.56 -2.03 -3.36
N GLY A 117 -0.63 -2.97 -3.55
CA GLY A 117 -0.31 -3.55 -4.85
C GLY A 117 -1.49 -4.30 -5.48
N LEU A 118 -2.21 -5.12 -4.70
CA LEU A 118 -3.41 -5.83 -5.17
C LEU A 118 -4.51 -4.85 -5.59
N VAL A 119 -4.74 -3.78 -4.82
CA VAL A 119 -5.69 -2.72 -5.19
C VAL A 119 -5.28 -2.09 -6.52
N LEU A 120 -4.00 -1.73 -6.68
CA LEU A 120 -3.51 -1.10 -7.90
C LEU A 120 -3.63 -2.02 -9.13
N VAL A 121 -3.28 -3.30 -8.99
CA VAL A 121 -3.47 -4.31 -10.06
C VAL A 121 -4.94 -4.45 -10.42
N PHE A 122 -5.83 -4.54 -9.43
CA PHE A 122 -7.26 -4.61 -9.65
C PHE A 122 -7.78 -3.39 -10.43
N ARG A 123 -7.29 -2.19 -10.12
CA ARG A 123 -7.64 -0.95 -10.86
C ARG A 123 -7.14 -0.97 -12.29
N VAL A 124 -5.91 -1.43 -12.53
CA VAL A 124 -5.36 -1.58 -13.89
C VAL A 124 -6.19 -2.56 -14.71
N VAL A 125 -6.60 -3.70 -14.11
CA VAL A 125 -7.46 -4.69 -14.77
C VAL A 125 -8.82 -4.08 -15.13
N ILE A 126 -9.43 -3.31 -14.24
CA ILE A 126 -10.69 -2.59 -14.52
C ILE A 126 -10.51 -1.57 -15.66
N ALA A 127 -9.40 -0.85 -15.67
CA ALA A 127 -9.10 0.13 -16.71
C ALA A 127 -8.87 -0.53 -18.08
N ALA A 128 -8.20 -1.69 -18.13
CA ALA A 128 -7.92 -2.41 -19.37
C ALA A 128 -9.11 -3.22 -19.91
N CYS A 129 -9.89 -3.86 -19.03
CA CYS A 129 -10.91 -4.84 -19.42
C CYS A 129 -12.35 -4.31 -19.19
N PRO A 130 -13.09 -3.93 -20.26
CA PRO A 130 -14.48 -3.48 -20.12
C PRO A 130 -15.44 -4.60 -19.68
N LEU A 131 -15.08 -5.88 -19.90
CA LEU A 131 -15.86 -7.03 -19.43
C LEU A 131 -15.89 -7.11 -17.90
N VAL A 132 -14.76 -6.81 -17.25
CA VAL A 132 -14.63 -6.81 -15.79
C VAL A 132 -15.51 -5.73 -15.17
N ARG A 133 -15.66 -4.58 -15.86
CA ARG A 133 -16.55 -3.48 -15.43
C ARG A 133 -18.01 -3.89 -15.37
N VAL A 134 -18.49 -4.56 -16.43
CA VAL A 134 -19.88 -5.06 -16.47
C VAL A 134 -20.07 -6.14 -15.41
N TYR A 135 -19.12 -7.08 -15.32
CA TYR A 135 -19.18 -8.17 -14.35
C TYR A 135 -19.24 -7.65 -12.91
N LEU A 136 -18.40 -6.68 -12.54
CA LEU A 136 -18.38 -6.09 -11.19
C LEU A 136 -19.70 -5.42 -10.80
N LEU A 137 -20.28 -4.63 -11.70
CA LEU A 137 -21.58 -4.00 -11.43
C LEU A 137 -22.69 -5.05 -11.33
N ASN A 138 -22.68 -6.07 -12.19
CA ASN A 138 -23.68 -7.13 -12.16
C ASN A 138 -23.59 -7.99 -10.89
N MET A 139 -22.37 -8.31 -10.47
CA MET A 139 -22.13 -9.13 -9.27
C MET A 139 -22.56 -8.40 -8.00
N ARG A 140 -22.42 -7.07 -7.96
CA ARG A 140 -22.79 -6.26 -6.79
C ARG A 140 -24.27 -5.83 -6.81
N PHE A 141 -24.81 -5.49 -7.97
CA PHE A 141 -26.19 -5.01 -8.14
C PHE A 141 -27.02 -6.01 -8.94
N ARG A 142 -27.14 -7.24 -8.44
CA ARG A 142 -27.85 -8.37 -9.08
C ARG A 142 -29.34 -8.10 -9.38
N ILE A 143 -29.90 -7.04 -8.80
CA ILE A 143 -31.31 -6.64 -8.90
C ILE A 143 -31.57 -5.76 -10.15
N VAL A 144 -30.50 -5.26 -10.78
CA VAL A 144 -30.60 -4.35 -11.93
C VAL A 144 -30.61 -5.13 -13.24
N HIS A 145 -31.43 -4.70 -14.21
CA HIS A 145 -31.46 -5.31 -15.55
C HIS A 145 -30.11 -5.12 -16.26
N LEU A 146 -29.55 -6.23 -16.76
CA LEU A 146 -28.29 -6.30 -17.50
C LEU A 146 -28.24 -5.33 -18.69
N ASP A 147 -29.36 -5.11 -19.38
CA ASP A 147 -29.43 -4.23 -20.55
C ASP A 147 -29.17 -2.75 -20.21
N ASN A 148 -29.69 -2.28 -19.07
CA ASN A 148 -29.44 -0.93 -18.58
C ASN A 148 -27.97 -0.77 -18.20
N LEU A 149 -27.40 -1.80 -17.58
CA LEU A 149 -25.98 -1.86 -17.18
C LEU A 149 -25.06 -1.79 -18.40
N HIS A 150 -25.32 -2.63 -19.41
CA HIS A 150 -24.54 -2.67 -20.65
C HIS A 150 -24.62 -1.34 -21.42
N THR A 151 -25.79 -0.70 -21.44
CA THR A 151 -25.98 0.60 -22.09
C THR A 151 -25.14 1.69 -21.41
N VAL A 152 -25.14 1.73 -20.07
CA VAL A 152 -24.34 2.66 -19.28
C VAL A 152 -22.84 2.43 -19.47
N VAL A 153 -22.36 1.18 -19.38
CA VAL A 153 -20.92 0.87 -19.51
C VAL A 153 -20.42 1.08 -20.95
N ARG A 154 -21.25 0.81 -21.97
CA ARG A 154 -20.85 0.94 -23.38
C ARG A 154 -20.89 2.40 -23.87
N ARG A 155 -21.83 3.21 -23.37
CA ARG A 155 -21.93 4.63 -23.76
C ARG A 155 -21.10 5.56 -22.88
N GLY A 156 -20.96 5.25 -21.60
CA GLY A 156 -20.24 6.05 -20.61
C GLY A 156 -18.71 5.95 -20.71
N SER A 157 -18.05 6.96 -20.18
CA SER A 157 -16.58 7.00 -20.03
C SER A 157 -16.11 6.13 -18.84
N ILE A 158 -14.79 6.00 -18.68
CA ILE A 158 -14.20 5.32 -17.51
C ILE A 158 -14.57 6.04 -16.21
N GLY A 159 -14.54 7.38 -16.23
CA GLY A 159 -14.91 8.21 -15.09
C GLY A 159 -16.37 8.05 -14.69
N ASP A 160 -17.27 7.99 -15.66
CA ASP A 160 -18.71 7.80 -15.37
C ASP A 160 -18.97 6.44 -14.72
N TRP A 161 -18.35 5.37 -15.23
CA TRP A 161 -18.45 4.05 -14.63
C TRP A 161 -17.91 4.03 -13.20
N PHE A 162 -16.76 4.66 -12.96
CA PHE A 162 -16.14 4.72 -11.64
C PHE A 162 -17.02 5.49 -10.64
N LEU A 163 -17.62 6.60 -11.07
CA LEU A 163 -18.52 7.39 -10.23
C LEU A 163 -19.80 6.60 -9.90
N VAL A 164 -20.40 5.93 -10.88
CA VAL A 164 -21.55 5.04 -10.68
C VAL A 164 -21.21 3.89 -9.74
N TYR A 165 -20.01 3.31 -9.87
CA TYR A 165 -19.52 2.28 -8.97
C TYR A 165 -19.39 2.80 -7.53
N MET A 166 -18.81 3.98 -7.32
CA MET A 166 -18.71 4.63 -6.00
C MET A 166 -20.08 4.99 -5.42
N LEU A 167 -20.99 5.49 -6.25
CA LEU A 167 -22.36 5.84 -5.86
C LEU A 167 -23.10 4.63 -5.32
N GLY A 168 -23.02 3.49 -6.02
CA GLY A 168 -23.66 2.26 -5.61
C GLY A 168 -23.08 1.66 -4.33
N GLN A 169 -21.89 2.06 -3.89
CA GLN A 169 -21.37 1.65 -2.58
C GLN A 169 -21.98 2.42 -1.41
N ASN A 170 -22.53 3.61 -1.68
CA ASN A 170 -23.02 4.54 -0.66
C ASN A 170 -24.57 4.66 -0.64
N ILE A 171 -25.27 4.07 -1.61
CA ILE A 171 -26.73 4.14 -1.76
C ILE A 171 -27.34 2.74 -1.68
N ASP A 172 -28.57 2.64 -1.15
CA ASP A 172 -29.33 1.40 -1.12
C ASP A 172 -29.56 0.82 -2.54
N THR A 173 -29.49 -0.50 -2.63
CA THR A 173 -29.58 -1.26 -3.89
C THR A 173 -30.86 -0.96 -4.69
N MET A 174 -31.98 -0.68 -4.01
CA MET A 174 -33.27 -0.39 -4.65
C MET A 174 -33.28 1.01 -5.28
N ILE A 175 -32.80 2.02 -4.55
CA ILE A 175 -32.67 3.40 -5.04
C ILE A 175 -31.66 3.44 -6.18
N PHE A 176 -30.54 2.74 -6.05
CA PHE A 176 -29.52 2.68 -7.09
C PHE A 176 -30.06 2.11 -8.41
N LYS A 177 -30.98 1.12 -8.36
CA LYS A 177 -31.65 0.58 -9.55
C LYS A 177 -32.47 1.64 -10.28
N GLU A 178 -33.26 2.43 -9.54
CA GLU A 178 -34.09 3.50 -10.12
C GLU A 178 -33.23 4.59 -10.76
N VAL A 179 -32.18 5.01 -10.05
CA VAL A 179 -31.21 5.99 -10.56
C VAL A 179 -30.55 5.48 -11.83
N LEU A 180 -30.10 4.23 -11.87
CA LEU A 180 -29.43 3.68 -13.05
C LEU A 180 -30.40 3.51 -14.24
N ALA A 181 -31.65 3.14 -13.98
CA ALA A 181 -32.68 3.05 -15.03
C ALA A 181 -32.99 4.42 -15.65
N GLU A 182 -33.13 5.45 -14.82
CA GLU A 182 -33.35 6.82 -15.28
C GLU A 182 -32.12 7.38 -16.03
N MET A 183 -30.91 7.09 -15.56
CA MET A 183 -29.67 7.44 -16.28
C MET A 183 -29.58 6.74 -17.64
N ALA A 184 -29.85 5.43 -17.70
CA ALA A 184 -29.85 4.67 -18.94
C ALA A 184 -30.88 5.20 -19.95
N LYS A 185 -32.08 5.56 -19.46
CA LYS A 185 -33.12 6.19 -20.27
C LYS A 185 -32.64 7.51 -20.85
N ARG A 186 -32.12 8.44 -20.04
CA ARG A 186 -31.60 9.73 -20.53
C ARG A 186 -30.48 9.58 -21.56
N MET A 187 -29.57 8.63 -21.36
CA MET A 187 -28.50 8.34 -22.31
C MET A 187 -28.98 7.74 -23.63
N THR A 188 -30.18 7.17 -23.69
CA THR A 188 -30.78 6.66 -24.93
C THR A 188 -31.61 7.71 -25.66
N THR A 189 -32.26 8.63 -24.93
CA THR A 189 -33.01 9.76 -25.51
C THR A 189 -32.12 10.88 -26.04
N GLU A 190 -30.98 11.16 -25.42
CA GLU A 190 -30.03 12.16 -25.92
C GLU A 190 -29.02 11.49 -26.90
N PRO A 191 -29.00 11.85 -28.19
CA PRO A 191 -27.99 11.36 -29.11
C PRO A 191 -26.60 11.81 -28.64
N LYS A 192 -25.60 10.91 -28.70
CA LYS A 192 -24.19 11.32 -28.63
C LYS A 192 -23.95 12.31 -29.77
N GLU A 193 -23.90 13.60 -29.49
CA GLU A 193 -23.26 14.56 -30.39
C GLU A 193 -21.80 14.11 -30.53
N ALA A 194 -21.52 13.55 -31.71
CA ALA A 194 -20.22 13.02 -32.08
C ALA A 194 -19.16 14.13 -32.00
N ALA A 195 -18.09 13.85 -31.27
CA ALA A 195 -16.79 14.49 -31.42
C ALA A 195 -15.72 13.41 -31.22
#